data_AF-A0A087V0L6-F1
#
_entry.id   AF-A0A087V0L6-F1
#
_cell.length_a   1.000
_cell.length_b   1.000
_cell.length_c   1.000
_cell.angle_alpha   90.00
_cell.angle_beta   90.00
_cell.angle_gamma   90.00
#
_symmetry.space_group_name_H-M   'P 1'
#
loop_
_entity.id
_entity.type
_entity.pdbx_description
1 polymer ?
#
loop_
_entity_poly.entity_id
_entity_poly.type
_entity_poly.pdbx_seq_one_letter_code
_entity_poly.pdbx_strand_id
1 'polypeptide(L)' 'MEPPTLNLPDEVTFMMQAGLTRDSITVDVGDLNLKSLKDLACNFVDKKFPEHNLNRLSERLILFRHDYSSTNILH' A
#
# COMPACT_ATOMS: atom_id res chain seq x y z
N MET A 1 17.48 -24.93 23.54
CA MET A 1 16.52 -23.83 23.79
C MET A 1 16.18 -23.27 22.44
N GLU A 2 15.00 -23.59 21.92
CA GLU A 2 14.49 -22.95 20.71
C GLU A 2 14.19 -21.47 21.01
N PRO A 3 14.51 -20.54 20.10
CA PRO A 3 14.20 -19.14 20.30
C PRO A 3 12.68 -18.96 20.40
N PRO A 4 12.19 -18.01 21.21
CA PRO A 4 10.77 -17.70 21.25
C PRO A 4 10.31 -17.25 19.85
N THR A 5 9.43 -18.02 19.23
CA THR A 5 8.75 -17.61 18.00
C THR A 5 7.72 -16.56 18.37
N LEU A 6 7.96 -15.32 17.94
CA LEU A 6 6.90 -14.31 17.92
C LEU A 6 5.88 -14.81 16.88
N ASN A 7 4.68 -15.24 17.32
CA ASN A 7 3.55 -15.47 16.43
C ASN A 7 3.05 -14.11 15.90
N LEU A 8 3.83 -13.52 15.00
CA LEU A 8 3.42 -12.35 14.25
C LEU A 8 2.46 -12.83 13.14
N PRO A 9 1.42 -12.05 12.81
CA PRO A 9 0.64 -12.32 11.62
C PRO A 9 1.57 -12.33 10.41
N ASP A 10 1.52 -13.40 9.62
CA ASP A 10 2.28 -13.49 8.36
C ASP A 10 1.74 -12.52 7.31
N GLU A 11 0.50 -12.02 7.51
CA GLU A 11 -0.15 -11.07 6.62
C GLU A 11 -0.55 -9.78 7.34
N VAL A 12 -0.53 -8.68 6.59
CA VAL A 12 -1.02 -7.37 7.02
C VAL A 12 -2.04 -6.83 6.04
N THR A 13 -3.17 -6.36 6.56
CA THR A 13 -4.21 -5.68 5.79
C THR A 13 -4.16 -4.18 6.05
N PHE A 14 -4.13 -3.38 5.00
CA PHE A 14 -4.19 -1.92 5.08
C PHE A 14 -5.10 -1.34 4.00
N MET A 15 -5.54 -0.10 4.21
CA MET A 15 -6.41 0.61 3.27
C MET A 15 -5.58 1.47 2.33
N MET A 16 -5.72 1.25 1.03
CA MET A 16 -5.13 2.08 -0.01
C MET A 16 -6.19 3.03 -0.56
N GLN A 17 -5.81 4.28 -0.84
CA GLN A 17 -6.73 5.30 -1.33
C GLN A 17 -6.09 6.08 -2.48
N ALA A 18 -6.88 6.35 -3.53
CA ALA A 18 -6.61 7.41 -4.50
C ALA A 18 -7.90 8.17 -4.82
N GLY A 19 -7.86 9.50 -4.69
CA GLY A 19 -9.05 10.34 -4.77
C GLY A 19 -10.07 9.92 -3.70
N LEU A 20 -11.30 9.61 -4.13
CA LEU A 20 -12.38 9.11 -3.27
C LEU A 20 -12.44 7.58 -3.22
N THR A 21 -11.67 6.88 -4.07
CA THR A 21 -11.65 5.43 -4.15
C THR A 21 -10.75 4.86 -3.06
N ARG A 22 -11.29 3.91 -2.28
CA ARG A 22 -10.59 3.17 -1.24
C ARG A 22 -10.72 1.67 -1.49
N ASP A 23 -9.69 0.91 -1.17
CA ASP A 23 -9.75 -0.55 -1.19
C ASP A 23 -8.82 -1.13 -0.12
N SER A 24 -9.20 -2.30 0.41
CA SER A 24 -8.40 -3.02 1.40
C SER A 24 -7.45 -3.98 0.69
N ILE A 25 -6.17 -3.90 1.02
CA ILE A 25 -5.12 -4.74 0.45
C ILE A 25 -4.50 -5.55 1.59
N THR A 26 -4.49 -6.87 1.42
CA THR A 26 -3.80 -7.81 2.29
C THR A 26 -2.54 -8.30 1.60
N VAL A 27 -1.41 -8.29 2.30
CA VAL A 27 -0.11 -8.74 1.78
C VAL A 27 0.65 -9.49 2.86
N ASP A 28 1.52 -10.40 2.42
CA ASP A 28 2.50 -11.03 3.31
C ASP A 28 3.50 -9.99 3.83
N VAL A 29 3.79 -10.03 5.13
CA VAL A 29 4.72 -9.10 5.79
C VAL A 29 6.14 -9.27 5.27
N GLY A 30 6.54 -10.48 4.88
CA GLY A 30 7.84 -10.79 4.27
C GLY A 30 8.02 -10.16 2.89
N ASP A 31 6.93 -9.97 2.15
CA ASP A 31 6.94 -9.33 0.83
C ASP A 31 6.75 -7.81 0.88
N LEU A 32 6.40 -7.25 2.05
CA LEU A 32 6.11 -5.83 2.20
C LEU A 32 7.41 -4.99 2.22
N ASN A 33 7.64 -4.26 1.15
CA ASN A 33 8.72 -3.29 1.02
C ASN A 33 8.27 -2.11 0.12
N LEU A 34 9.11 -1.08 -0.01
CA LEU A 34 8.75 0.11 -0.79
C LEU A 34 8.48 -0.19 -2.28
N LYS A 35 9.17 -1.18 -2.85
CA LYS A 35 8.96 -1.57 -4.25
C LYS A 35 7.61 -2.28 -4.41
N SER A 36 7.32 -3.28 -3.57
CA SER A 36 6.05 -4.01 -3.63
C SER A 36 4.86 -3.09 -3.34
N LEU A 37 4.98 -2.15 -2.40
CA LEU A 37 3.96 -1.11 -2.16
C LEU A 37 3.69 -0.25 -3.40
N LYS A 38 4.75 0.12 -4.14
CA LYS A 38 4.61 0.91 -5.36
C LYS A 38 3.97 0.12 -6.49
N ASP A 39 4.36 -1.15 -6.64
CA ASP A 39 3.77 -2.07 -7.60
C ASP A 39 2.28 -2.30 -7.30
N LEU A 40 1.90 -2.45 -6.02
CA LEU A 40 0.51 -2.55 -5.57
C LEU A 40 -0.28 -1.27 -5.87
N ALA A 41 0.32 -0.10 -5.66
CA ALA A 41 -0.32 1.18 -5.96
C ALA A 41 -0.54 1.39 -7.47
N CYS A 42 0.42 0.99 -8.31
CA CYS A 42 0.23 0.98 -9.76
C CYS A 42 -0.96 0.08 -10.15
N ASN A 43 -0.97 -1.17 -9.67
CA ASN A 43 -2.05 -2.12 -9.94
C ASN A 43 -3.41 -1.61 -9.45
N PHE A 44 -3.45 -0.95 -8.28
CA PHE A 44 -4.65 -0.34 -7.74
C PHE A 44 -5.18 0.77 -8.67
N VAL A 45 -4.30 1.65 -9.16
CA VAL A 45 -4.68 2.71 -10.09
C VAL A 45 -5.14 2.14 -11.43
N ASP A 46 -4.41 1.19 -12.01
CA ASP A 46 -4.78 0.55 -13.28
C ASP A 46 -6.14 -0.14 -13.20
N LYS A 47 -6.44 -0.79 -12.06
CA LYS A 47 -7.73 -1.47 -11.83
C LYS A 47 -8.88 -0.51 -11.58
N LYS A 48 -8.67 0.57 -10.82
CA LYS A 48 -9.74 1.50 -10.42
C LYS A 48 -9.94 2.66 -11.40
N PHE A 49 -8.93 3.00 -12.18
CA PHE A 49 -8.91 4.12 -13.12
C PHE A 49 -8.31 3.67 -14.46
N PRO A 50 -8.86 2.67 -15.17
CA PRO A 50 -8.24 2.09 -16.37
C PRO A 50 -7.96 3.11 -17.49
N GLU A 51 -8.69 4.22 -17.52
CA GLU A 51 -8.54 5.32 -18.50
C GLU A 51 -7.70 6.49 -17.95
N HIS A 52 -6.82 6.24 -16.98
CA HIS A 52 -6.02 7.29 -16.33
C HIS A 52 -5.05 7.99 -17.30
N ASN A 53 -4.68 7.38 -18.44
CA ASN A 53 -3.79 7.94 -19.46
C ASN A 53 -2.42 8.43 -18.92
N LEU A 54 -2.00 7.92 -17.76
CA LEU A 54 -0.73 8.33 -17.12
C LEU A 54 0.41 7.45 -17.64
N ASN A 55 1.33 8.07 -18.37
CA ASN A 55 2.57 7.41 -18.79
C ASN A 55 3.57 7.33 -17.63
N ARG A 56 4.30 6.21 -17.53
CA ARG A 56 5.33 5.98 -16.49
C ARG A 56 4.76 6.17 -15.08
N LEU A 57 3.60 5.55 -14.83
CA LEU A 57 2.85 5.67 -13.57
C LEU A 57 3.73 5.39 -12.34
N SER A 58 4.55 4.34 -12.41
CA SER A 58 5.48 3.95 -11.34
C SER A 58 6.56 5.00 -11.04
N GLU A 59 6.80 5.98 -11.91
CA GLU A 59 7.73 7.07 -11.63
C GLU A 59 7.03 8.32 -11.09
N ARG A 60 5.74 8.46 -11.40
CA ARG A 60 4.92 9.63 -11.05
C ARG A 60 4.11 9.43 -9.78
N LEU A 61 3.89 8.19 -9.35
CA LEU A 61 3.21 7.88 -8.10
C LEU A 61 4.08 8.24 -6.89
N ILE A 62 3.45 8.97 -5.97
CA ILE A 62 3.97 9.26 -4.64
C ILE A 62 3.02 8.63 -3.64
N LEU A 63 3.58 7.92 -2.67
CA LEU A 63 2.82 7.26 -1.61
C LEU A 63 2.96 8.09 -0.34
N PHE A 64 1.84 8.30 0.33
CA PHE A 64 1.78 8.96 1.63
C PHE A 64 1.09 8.04 2.62
N ARG A 65 1.50 8.11 3.88
CA ARG A 65 0.83 7.46 5.00
C ARG A 65 0.12 8.52 5.83
N HIS A 66 -1.09 8.21 6.29
CA HIS A 66 -1.76 9.05 7.28
C HIS A 66 -1.01 9.01 8.62
N ASP A 67 -0.94 10.16 9.29
CA ASP A 67 -0.51 10.19 10.67
C ASP A 67 -1.54 9.49 11.57
N TYR A 68 -1.06 8.69 12.54
CA TYR A 68 -1.93 7.94 13.44
C TYR A 68 -2.72 8.84 14.41
N SER A 69 -2.21 10.04 14.72
CA SER A 69 -2.85 10.99 15.63
C SER A 69 -3.77 11.98 14.90
N SER A 70 -3.60 12.15 13.59
CA SER A 70 -4.39 13.09 12.79
C SER A 70 -4.58 12.58 11.35
N THR A 71 -5.81 12.23 11.02
CA THR A 71 -6.18 11.73 9.69
C THR A 71 -5.95 12.73 8.56
N ASN A 72 -5.84 14.02 8.86
CA ASN A 72 -5.62 15.08 7.87
C ASN A 72 -4.14 15.34 7.57
N ILE A 73 -3.22 14.71 8.32
CA ILE A 73 -1.78 14.85 8.11
C ILE A 73 -1.28 13.65 7.30
N LEU A 74 -0.52 13.93 6.25
CA LEU A 74 0.09 12.97 5.34
C LEU A 74 1.62 13.07 5.46
N HIS A 75 2.28 11.95 5.72
CA HIS A 75 3.72 11.79 5.79
C HIS A 75 4.24 10.96 4.62
#